data_AF-A0AAW2I9U4-F1
#
_entry.id   AF-A0AAW2I9U4-F1
#
_cell.length_a   1.000
_cell.length_b   1.000
_cell.length_c   1.000
_cell.angle_alpha   90.00
_cell.angle_beta   90.00
_cell.angle_gamma   90.00
#
_symmetry.space_group_name_H-M   'P 1'
#
loop_
_entity.id
_entity.type
_entity.pdbx_description
1 polymer ?
#
loop_
_entity_poly.entity_id
_entity_poly.type
_entity_poly.pdbx_seq_one_letter_code
_entity_poly.pdbx_strand_id
1 'polypeptide(L)'
;MSEDREDESLVDFYISNWEQQCISQLESEQDLEGQLTVEKELVNNNIWCSFQNTATAIAQLYKDRVQDAASLWLPFQTAAGTVTTLYKECGDGIKRVSDLSIQCGYQRRNKELLQWVRKKRRHIRREELIAYLSGKPPPPRPQNHRGSPRPRISYSDRHGSPINHQSTSSIHPTLLHCSADNTNVVDDNLRIFGEALAINNNVSRRQRSNELNSFFASEYARHCIKRPASSSPPHDVNMDSPTPKRAKHF
;
A
#
# COMPACT_ATOMS: atom_id res chain seq x y z
N MET A 1 8.97 -47.29 0.34
CA MET A 1 8.70 -45.87 0.63
C MET A 1 10.03 -45.14 0.92
N SER A 2 11.07 -45.41 0.11
CA SER A 2 12.46 -44.98 0.36
C SER A 2 13.16 -44.38 -0.87
N GLU A 3 12.58 -44.50 -2.06
CA GLU A 3 13.20 -44.04 -3.32
C GLU A 3 13.07 -42.51 -3.52
N ASP A 4 12.08 -41.86 -2.90
CA ASP A 4 11.91 -40.40 -3.03
C ASP A 4 13.02 -39.60 -2.32
N ARG A 5 13.76 -40.22 -1.39
CA ARG A 5 14.79 -39.55 -0.58
C ARG A 5 16.17 -39.56 -1.24
N GLU A 6 16.44 -40.52 -2.13
CA GLU A 6 17.69 -40.61 -2.89
C GLU A 6 17.66 -39.76 -4.16
N ASP A 7 16.48 -39.49 -4.72
CA ASP A 7 16.31 -38.73 -5.97
C ASP A 7 16.36 -37.19 -5.76
N GLU A 8 16.12 -36.69 -4.52
CA GLU A 8 16.38 -35.28 -4.16
C GLU A 8 17.88 -34.95 -4.21
N SER A 9 18.72 -35.88 -3.72
CA SER A 9 20.18 -35.78 -3.69
C SER A 9 20.82 -35.66 -5.08
N LEU A 10 20.17 -36.22 -6.12
CA LEU A 10 20.67 -36.17 -7.50
C LEU A 10 20.47 -34.79 -8.16
N VAL A 11 19.48 -34.01 -7.72
CA VAL A 11 19.24 -32.64 -8.21
C VAL A 11 20.28 -31.68 -7.62
N ASP A 12 20.73 -31.93 -6.39
CA ASP A 12 21.81 -31.19 -5.74
C ASP A 12 23.17 -31.41 -6.43
N PHE A 13 23.37 -32.55 -7.12
CA PHE A 13 24.64 -32.91 -7.76
C PHE A 13 25.04 -32.03 -8.96
N TYR A 14 24.12 -31.19 -9.47
CA TYR A 14 24.36 -30.28 -10.60
C TYR A 14 24.28 -28.79 -10.23
N ILE A 15 24.17 -28.45 -8.94
CA ILE A 15 24.19 -27.07 -8.47
C ILE A 15 25.65 -26.59 -8.42
N SER A 16 25.96 -25.54 -9.16
CA SER A 16 27.29 -24.93 -9.13
C SER A 16 27.58 -24.28 -7.77
N ASN A 17 28.86 -24.17 -7.40
CA ASN A 17 29.27 -23.50 -6.17
C ASN A 17 28.71 -22.07 -6.05
N TRP A 18 28.58 -21.35 -7.18
CA TRP A 18 27.99 -20.02 -7.22
C TRP A 18 26.49 -20.05 -6.92
N GLU A 19 25.74 -20.99 -7.52
CA GLU A 19 24.31 -21.17 -7.21
C GLU A 19 24.10 -21.53 -5.74
N GLN A 20 24.95 -22.41 -5.18
CA GLN A 20 24.87 -22.78 -3.78
C GLN A 20 25.08 -21.58 -2.84
N GLN A 21 25.99 -20.67 -3.18
CA GLN A 21 26.17 -19.41 -2.45
C GLN A 21 24.92 -18.53 -2.50
N CYS A 22 24.31 -18.35 -3.69
CA CYS A 22 23.08 -17.56 -3.83
C CYS A 22 21.91 -18.16 -3.03
N ILE A 23 21.78 -19.48 -3.05
CA ILE A 23 20.77 -20.21 -2.28
C ILE A 23 20.98 -19.99 -0.78
N SER A 24 22.21 -20.16 -0.31
CA SER A 24 22.55 -20.00 1.11
C SER A 24 22.31 -18.55 1.58
N GLN A 25 22.52 -17.57 0.72
CA GLN A 25 22.19 -16.16 0.99
C GLN A 25 20.67 -15.95 1.14
N LEU A 26 19.85 -16.53 0.25
CA LEU A 26 18.39 -16.42 0.33
C LEU A 26 17.81 -17.12 1.56
N GLU A 27 18.40 -18.24 1.97
CA GLU A 27 17.96 -19.01 3.14
C GLU A 27 18.38 -18.37 4.47
N SER A 28 19.47 -17.60 4.47
CA SER A 28 19.95 -16.86 5.64
C SER A 28 19.30 -15.48 5.82
N GLU A 29 18.37 -15.08 4.94
CA GLU A 29 17.63 -13.84 5.10
C GLU A 29 16.81 -13.82 6.40
N GLN A 30 16.69 -12.64 6.99
CA GLN A 30 15.90 -12.42 8.21
C GLN A 30 14.42 -12.73 7.99
N ASP A 31 13.70 -13.07 9.06
CA ASP A 31 12.26 -13.28 9.00
C ASP A 31 11.49 -11.95 8.94
N LEU A 32 11.22 -11.47 7.72
CA LEU A 32 10.47 -10.24 7.51
C LEU A 32 8.97 -10.41 7.79
N GLU A 33 8.44 -11.62 7.75
CA GLU A 33 7.01 -11.88 8.01
C GLU A 33 6.70 -11.81 9.51
N GLY A 34 7.57 -12.41 10.33
CA GLY A 34 7.54 -12.23 11.79
C GLY A 34 7.72 -10.76 12.18
N GLN A 35 8.74 -10.08 11.63
CA GLN A 35 8.96 -8.65 11.87
C GLN A 35 7.75 -7.81 11.46
N LEU A 36 7.12 -8.09 10.31
CA LEU A 36 5.94 -7.36 9.85
C LEU A 36 4.76 -7.53 10.80
N THR A 37 4.58 -8.72 11.35
CA THR A 37 3.49 -9.00 12.31
C THR A 37 3.70 -8.20 13.59
N VAL A 38 4.91 -8.25 14.16
CA VAL A 38 5.27 -7.49 15.36
C VAL A 38 5.14 -5.99 15.12
N GLU A 39 5.62 -5.47 14.00
CA GLU A 39 5.55 -4.04 13.69
C GLU A 39 4.11 -3.56 13.51
N LYS A 40 3.25 -4.38 12.87
CA LYS A 40 1.80 -4.08 12.76
C LYS A 40 1.15 -3.99 14.12
N GLU A 41 1.42 -4.94 15.01
CA GLU A 41 0.87 -4.92 16.38
C GLU A 41 1.40 -3.71 17.16
N LEU A 42 2.69 -3.42 17.08
CA LEU A 42 3.31 -2.27 17.73
C LEU A 42 2.68 -0.95 17.28
N VAL A 43 2.57 -0.73 15.97
CA VAL A 43 1.96 0.46 15.38
C VAL A 43 0.49 0.57 15.77
N ASN A 44 -0.25 -0.53 15.72
CA ASN A 44 -1.67 -0.54 16.09
C ASN A 44 -1.88 -0.20 17.57
N ASN A 45 -1.08 -0.81 18.46
CA ASN A 45 -1.12 -0.52 19.89
C ASN A 45 -0.74 0.94 20.18
N ASN A 46 0.28 1.48 19.51
CA ASN A 46 0.67 2.87 19.69
C ASN A 46 -0.43 3.84 19.23
N ILE A 47 -0.96 3.66 18.02
CA ILE A 47 -2.06 4.49 17.50
C ILE A 47 -3.28 4.41 18.41
N TRP A 48 -3.59 3.22 18.93
CA TRP A 48 -4.69 3.04 19.88
C TRP A 48 -4.48 3.83 21.18
N CYS A 49 -3.30 3.74 21.80
CA CYS A 49 -2.97 4.52 22.99
C CYS A 49 -3.04 6.03 22.72
N SER A 50 -2.47 6.49 21.61
CA SER A 50 -2.53 7.90 21.21
C SER A 50 -3.94 8.37 20.92
N PHE A 51 -4.79 7.50 20.36
CA PHE A 51 -6.21 7.76 20.20
C PHE A 51 -6.89 7.93 21.56
N GLN A 52 -6.66 7.03 22.51
CA GLN A 52 -7.23 7.12 23.85
C GLN A 52 -6.80 8.41 24.57
N ASN A 53 -5.52 8.77 24.47
CA ASN A 53 -4.98 10.02 25.03
C ASN A 53 -5.65 11.25 24.39
N THR A 54 -5.80 11.23 23.08
CA THR A 54 -6.46 12.31 22.32
C THR A 54 -7.93 12.44 22.71
N ALA A 55 -8.67 11.33 22.71
CA ALA A 55 -10.08 11.29 23.09
C ALA A 55 -10.28 11.78 24.54
N THR A 56 -9.39 11.39 25.45
CA THR A 56 -9.42 11.84 26.85
C THR A 56 -9.20 13.35 26.94
N ALA A 57 -8.18 13.88 26.27
CA ALA A 57 -7.89 15.32 26.29
C ALA A 57 -9.06 16.14 25.71
N ILE A 58 -9.68 15.67 24.63
CA ILE A 58 -10.86 16.31 24.04
C ILE A 58 -12.08 16.20 24.98
N ALA A 59 -12.29 15.04 25.61
CA ALA A 59 -13.39 14.87 26.56
C ALA A 59 -13.26 15.81 27.77
N GLN A 60 -12.04 16.02 28.28
CA GLN A 60 -11.80 17.00 29.36
C GLN A 60 -12.11 18.42 28.92
N LEU A 61 -11.75 18.82 27.70
CA LEU A 61 -12.14 20.12 27.14
C LEU A 61 -13.66 20.33 27.19
N TYR A 62 -14.43 19.33 26.77
CA TYR A 62 -15.88 19.40 26.81
C TYR A 62 -16.43 19.42 28.23
N LYS A 63 -15.77 18.74 29.17
CA LYS A 63 -16.19 18.72 30.58
C LYS A 63 -15.94 20.08 31.25
N ASP A 64 -14.79 20.67 31.00
CA ASP A 64 -14.35 21.90 31.68
C ASP A 64 -14.86 23.17 30.98
N ARG A 65 -15.59 23.05 29.86
CA ARG A 65 -16.11 24.17 29.03
C ARG A 65 -16.93 25.24 29.77
N VAL A 66 -17.37 24.95 30.99
CA VAL A 66 -18.16 25.86 31.85
C VAL A 66 -17.24 26.82 32.63
N GLN A 67 -15.92 26.58 32.62
CA GLN A 67 -14.90 27.43 33.23
C GLN A 67 -14.60 28.68 32.37
N ASP A 68 -13.91 29.65 32.96
CA ASP A 68 -13.48 30.86 32.24
C ASP A 68 -12.63 30.52 31.01
N ALA A 69 -12.84 31.24 29.91
CA ALA A 69 -12.14 31.01 28.64
C ALA A 69 -10.61 31.05 28.76
N ALA A 70 -10.08 31.88 29.68
CA ALA A 70 -8.64 31.94 29.95
C ALA A 70 -8.08 30.63 30.54
N SER A 71 -8.88 29.90 31.34
CA SER A 71 -8.50 28.62 31.93
C SER A 71 -8.55 27.44 30.95
N LEU A 72 -9.33 27.57 29.87
CA LEU A 72 -9.50 26.54 28.82
C LEU A 72 -8.36 26.50 27.81
N TRP A 73 -7.53 27.54 27.75
CA TRP A 73 -6.47 27.63 26.76
C TRP A 73 -5.45 26.49 26.89
N LEU A 74 -5.01 26.16 28.10
CA LEU A 74 -4.04 25.09 28.33
C LEU A 74 -4.62 23.68 28.02
N PRO A 75 -5.83 23.31 28.47
CA PRO A 75 -6.51 22.10 28.01
C PRO A 75 -6.68 22.04 26.49
N PHE A 76 -6.96 23.18 25.84
CA PHE A 76 -7.09 23.26 24.38
C PHE A 76 -5.77 22.95 23.69
N GLN A 77 -4.68 23.58 24.11
CA GLN A 77 -3.34 23.30 23.58
C GLN A 77 -2.96 21.84 23.77
N THR A 78 -3.30 21.25 24.92
CA THR A 78 -3.03 19.84 25.22
C THR A 78 -3.76 18.92 24.24
N ALA A 79 -5.07 19.13 24.05
CA ALA A 79 -5.86 18.34 23.12
C ALA A 79 -5.40 18.51 21.66
N ALA A 80 -5.11 19.74 21.23
CA ALA A 80 -4.58 19.99 19.88
C ALA A 80 -3.21 19.30 19.68
N GLY A 81 -2.36 19.31 20.70
CA GLY A 81 -1.08 18.61 20.72
C GLY A 81 -1.24 17.10 20.55
N THR A 82 -2.14 16.48 21.33
CA THR A 82 -2.38 15.03 21.23
C THR A 82 -2.96 14.63 19.87
N VAL A 83 -3.88 15.41 19.30
CA VAL A 83 -4.39 15.21 17.92
C VAL A 83 -3.26 15.27 16.89
N THR A 84 -2.36 16.24 17.02
CA THR A 84 -1.23 16.40 16.09
C THR A 84 -0.28 15.20 16.16
N THR A 85 0.04 14.76 17.38
CA THR A 85 0.85 13.55 17.60
C THR A 85 0.18 12.31 17.03
N LEU A 86 -1.12 12.11 17.28
CA LEU A 86 -1.88 10.98 16.74
C LEU A 86 -1.84 10.95 15.20
N TYR A 87 -2.05 12.08 14.54
CA TYR A 87 -2.00 12.16 13.08
C TYR A 87 -0.62 11.79 12.54
N LYS A 88 0.43 12.33 13.16
CA LYS A 88 1.82 12.03 12.79
C LYS A 88 2.15 10.56 12.98
N GLU A 89 1.89 10.00 14.15
CA GLU A 89 2.19 8.60 14.47
C GLU A 89 1.42 7.62 13.58
N CYS A 90 0.17 7.94 13.25
CA CYS A 90 -0.62 7.16 12.30
C CYS A 90 0.02 7.16 10.90
N GLY A 91 0.37 8.34 10.38
CA GLY A 91 1.02 8.46 9.08
C GLY A 91 2.38 7.76 9.00
N ASP A 92 3.23 7.98 10.00
CA ASP A 92 4.55 7.36 10.10
C ASP A 92 4.44 5.83 10.25
N GLY A 93 3.48 5.36 11.05
CA GLY A 93 3.19 3.94 11.25
C GLY A 93 2.73 3.25 9.97
N ILE A 94 1.77 3.82 9.25
CA ILE A 94 1.29 3.28 7.96
C ILE A 94 2.43 3.17 6.97
N LYS A 95 3.25 4.23 6.84
CA LYS A 95 4.39 4.22 5.92
C LYS A 95 5.37 3.11 6.26
N ARG A 96 5.75 2.99 7.54
CA ARG A 96 6.71 1.98 7.98
C ARG A 96 6.21 0.54 7.75
N VAL A 97 4.96 0.26 8.09
CA VAL A 97 4.35 -1.06 7.83
C VAL A 97 4.24 -1.33 6.33
N SER A 98 3.92 -0.33 5.52
CA SER A 98 3.85 -0.45 4.06
C SER A 98 5.22 -0.80 3.46
N ASP A 99 6.26 -0.05 3.82
CA ASP A 99 7.62 -0.27 3.35
C ASP A 99 8.09 -1.70 3.71
N LEU A 100 7.83 -2.14 4.95
CA LEU A 100 8.15 -3.50 5.40
C LEU A 100 7.31 -4.58 4.69
N SER A 101 6.04 -4.31 4.42
CA SER A 101 5.15 -5.23 3.69
C SER A 101 5.65 -5.49 2.26
N ILE A 102 6.17 -4.46 1.61
CA ILE A 102 6.78 -4.58 0.28
C ILE A 102 8.01 -5.49 0.33
N GLN A 103 8.89 -5.30 1.30
CA GLN A 103 10.08 -6.14 1.48
C GLN A 103 9.71 -7.60 1.78
N CYS A 104 8.73 -7.81 2.67
CA CYS A 104 8.18 -9.13 2.96
C CYS A 104 7.63 -9.81 1.68
N GLY A 105 6.93 -9.06 0.83
CA GLY A 105 6.44 -9.55 -0.47
C GLY A 105 7.58 -9.98 -1.41
N TYR A 106 8.66 -9.21 -1.50
CA TYR A 106 9.84 -9.59 -2.28
C TYR A 106 10.50 -10.86 -1.74
N GLN A 107 10.69 -10.95 -0.42
CA GLN A 107 11.26 -12.13 0.21
C GLN A 107 10.39 -13.37 -0.03
N ARG A 108 9.07 -13.28 0.17
CA ARG A 108 8.15 -14.41 -0.07
C ARG A 108 8.22 -14.89 -1.52
N ARG A 109 8.13 -13.96 -2.47
CA ARG A 109 8.27 -14.27 -3.90
C ARG A 109 9.60 -14.96 -4.20
N ASN A 110 10.71 -14.46 -3.65
CA ASN A 110 12.03 -15.05 -3.87
C ASN A 110 12.12 -16.47 -3.30
N LYS A 111 11.56 -16.72 -2.10
CA LYS A 111 11.49 -18.06 -1.49
C LYS A 111 10.64 -19.02 -2.34
N GLU A 112 9.49 -18.58 -2.82
CA GLU A 112 8.62 -19.37 -3.71
C GLU A 112 9.30 -19.71 -5.04
N LEU A 113 9.99 -18.74 -5.65
CA LEU A 113 10.76 -18.95 -6.88
C LEU A 113 11.92 -19.92 -6.65
N LEU A 114 12.64 -19.79 -5.53
CA LEU A 114 13.71 -20.72 -5.16
C LEU A 114 13.18 -22.15 -5.01
N GLN A 115 12.06 -22.33 -4.30
CA GLN A 115 11.39 -23.62 -4.19
C GLN A 115 10.94 -24.16 -5.55
N TRP A 116 10.48 -23.28 -6.46
CA TRP A 116 10.10 -23.69 -7.81
C TRP A 116 11.31 -24.15 -8.65
N VAL A 117 12.44 -23.44 -8.59
CA VAL A 117 13.67 -23.82 -9.32
C VAL A 117 14.22 -25.17 -8.85
N ARG A 118 14.07 -25.49 -7.56
CA ARG A 118 14.43 -26.78 -6.97
C ARG A 118 13.58 -27.96 -7.48
N LYS A 119 12.42 -27.71 -8.09
CA LYS A 119 11.55 -28.80 -8.62
C LYS A 119 12.14 -29.41 -9.89
N LYS A 120 12.07 -30.75 -10.00
CA LYS A 120 12.45 -31.54 -11.20
C LYS A 120 11.76 -31.06 -12.48
N ARG A 121 10.50 -30.60 -12.38
CA ARG A 121 9.73 -30.01 -13.50
C ARG A 121 9.55 -28.51 -13.32
N ARG A 122 10.54 -27.76 -13.78
CA ARG A 122 10.63 -26.29 -13.71
C ARG A 122 10.27 -25.54 -15.00
N HIS A 123 9.54 -26.17 -15.92
CA HIS A 123 9.12 -25.51 -17.16
C HIS A 123 7.66 -25.03 -17.04
N ILE A 124 7.42 -23.74 -17.25
CA ILE A 124 6.07 -23.15 -17.32
C ILE A 124 5.78 -22.83 -18.79
N ARG A 125 4.63 -23.29 -19.32
CA ARG A 125 4.21 -22.98 -20.68
C ARG A 125 3.67 -21.53 -20.76
N ARG A 126 3.78 -20.90 -21.93
CA ARG A 126 3.37 -19.49 -22.13
C ARG A 126 1.91 -19.26 -21.73
N GLU A 127 1.00 -20.12 -22.16
CA GLU A 127 -0.43 -19.99 -21.88
C GLU A 127 -0.76 -20.19 -20.40
N GLU A 128 -0.04 -21.09 -19.71
CA GLU A 128 -0.18 -21.30 -18.26
C GLU A 128 0.31 -20.06 -17.49
N LEU A 129 1.44 -19.47 -17.89
CA LEU A 129 1.94 -18.22 -17.29
C LEU A 129 0.97 -17.06 -17.50
N ILE A 130 0.44 -16.89 -18.72
CA ILE A 130 -0.53 -15.82 -19.03
C ILE A 130 -1.82 -16.03 -18.25
N ALA A 131 -2.31 -17.27 -18.15
CA ALA A 131 -3.48 -17.62 -17.36
C ALA A 131 -3.27 -17.26 -15.88
N TYR A 132 -2.14 -17.67 -15.31
CA TYR A 132 -1.74 -17.34 -13.94
C TYR A 132 -1.69 -15.82 -13.69
N LEU A 133 -0.96 -15.07 -14.53
CA LEU A 133 -0.82 -13.61 -14.38
C LEU A 133 -2.13 -12.85 -14.59
N SER A 134 -3.05 -13.38 -15.40
CA SER A 134 -4.35 -12.77 -15.65
C SER A 134 -5.46 -13.22 -14.70
N GLY A 135 -5.18 -14.18 -13.80
CA GLY A 135 -6.18 -14.78 -12.91
C GLY A 135 -7.27 -15.57 -13.64
N LYS A 136 -7.02 -16.00 -14.89
CA LYS A 136 -7.97 -16.75 -15.72
C LYS A 136 -7.58 -18.23 -15.71
N PRO A 137 -8.55 -19.17 -15.85
CA PRO A 137 -8.22 -20.57 -16.01
C PRO A 137 -7.38 -20.79 -17.29
N PRO A 138 -6.40 -21.70 -17.28
CA PRO A 138 -5.64 -22.02 -18.48
C PRO A 138 -6.56 -22.56 -19.57
N PRO A 139 -6.28 -22.26 -20.85
CA PRO A 139 -7.10 -22.78 -21.94
C PRO A 139 -7.12 -24.32 -21.88
N PRO A 140 -8.28 -24.96 -22.16
CA PRO A 140 -8.37 -26.41 -22.19
C PRO A 140 -7.27 -26.95 -23.08
N ARG A 141 -6.40 -27.79 -22.52
CA ARG A 141 -5.35 -28.42 -23.32
C ARG A 141 -6.06 -29.22 -24.41
N PRO A 142 -5.76 -29.00 -25.70
CA PRO A 142 -6.25 -29.90 -26.72
C PRO A 142 -5.69 -31.26 -26.33
N GLN A 143 -6.59 -32.19 -25.98
CA GLN A 143 -6.24 -33.59 -25.81
C GLN A 143 -5.53 -33.94 -27.11
N ASN A 144 -4.23 -34.23 -27.06
CA ASN A 144 -3.56 -34.79 -28.21
C ASN A 144 -4.35 -36.07 -28.51
N HIS A 145 -5.22 -36.01 -29.52
CA HIS A 145 -5.88 -37.17 -30.10
C HIS A 145 -4.77 -38.02 -30.73
N ARG A 146 -4.00 -38.72 -29.89
CA ARG A 146 -3.27 -39.92 -30.27
C ARG A 146 -4.34 -40.95 -30.61
N GLY A 147 -4.84 -40.88 -31.84
CA GLY A 147 -5.91 -41.73 -32.32
C GLY A 147 -6.92 -40.97 -33.17
N SER A 148 -6.50 -40.47 -34.33
CA SER A 148 -7.42 -40.26 -35.44
C SER A 148 -6.76 -40.78 -36.72
N PRO A 149 -7.29 -41.85 -37.34
CA PRO A 149 -6.85 -42.29 -38.65
C PRO A 149 -7.18 -41.19 -39.65
N ARG A 150 -6.20 -40.74 -40.43
CA ARG A 150 -6.40 -39.78 -41.52
C ARG A 150 -7.61 -40.20 -42.38
N PRO A 151 -8.67 -39.39 -42.52
CA PRO A 151 -9.64 -39.62 -43.58
C PRO A 151 -9.00 -39.16 -44.89
N ARG A 152 -8.95 -40.10 -45.84
CA ARG A 152 -8.55 -39.88 -47.22
C ARG A 152 -9.49 -38.84 -47.84
N ILE A 153 -8.91 -37.79 -48.42
CA ILE A 153 -9.61 -36.75 -49.19
C ILE A 153 -10.41 -37.41 -50.31
N SER A 154 -11.72 -37.20 -50.32
CA SER A 154 -12.57 -37.36 -51.50
C SER A 154 -13.32 -36.05 -51.71
N TYR A 155 -12.99 -35.37 -52.81
CA TYR A 155 -13.70 -34.23 -53.32
C TYR A 155 -15.08 -34.66 -53.81
N SER A 156 -16.14 -34.01 -53.32
CA SER A 156 -17.38 -33.85 -54.05
C SER A 156 -18.19 -32.66 -53.50
N ASP A 157 -18.76 -31.94 -54.45
CA ASP A 157 -19.37 -30.62 -54.42
C ASP A 157 -20.56 -30.41 -53.46
N ARG A 158 -20.70 -29.13 -53.09
CA ARG A 158 -21.92 -28.30 -52.85
C ARG A 158 -23.13 -28.91 -52.13
N HIS A 159 -23.52 -28.24 -51.03
CA HIS A 159 -24.75 -27.42 -50.89
C HIS A 159 -25.18 -27.35 -49.41
N GLY A 160 -25.54 -26.16 -48.93
CA GLY A 160 -26.43 -25.98 -47.77
C GLY A 160 -25.81 -25.44 -46.47
N SER A 161 -25.79 -24.11 -46.33
CA SER A 161 -26.14 -23.43 -45.07
C SER A 161 -27.67 -23.20 -45.07
N PRO A 162 -28.38 -22.86 -43.96
CA PRO A 162 -27.88 -22.16 -42.77
C PRO A 162 -28.53 -22.58 -41.41
N ILE A 163 -28.11 -21.94 -40.30
CA ILE A 163 -28.96 -21.19 -39.31
C ILE A 163 -28.40 -21.21 -37.88
N ASN A 164 -28.28 -19.97 -37.36
CA ASN A 164 -28.33 -19.41 -35.99
C ASN A 164 -28.15 -20.33 -34.77
N HIS A 165 -27.40 -19.83 -33.78
CA HIS A 165 -27.98 -19.39 -32.49
C HIS A 165 -27.07 -18.33 -31.84
N GLN A 166 -27.58 -17.10 -31.74
CA GLN A 166 -27.11 -16.08 -30.78
C GLN A 166 -27.73 -16.38 -29.42
N SER A 167 -26.93 -16.30 -28.36
CA SER A 167 -27.43 -16.17 -26.99
C SER A 167 -26.71 -15.00 -26.32
N THR A 168 -27.40 -13.86 -26.31
CA THR A 168 -27.14 -12.69 -25.47
C THR A 168 -27.87 -12.88 -24.14
N SER A 169 -27.20 -12.71 -23.00
CA SER A 169 -27.88 -12.49 -21.72
C SER A 169 -27.17 -11.39 -20.94
N SER A 170 -27.97 -10.35 -20.68
CA SER A 170 -27.69 -9.05 -20.11
C SER A 170 -27.52 -9.03 -18.59
N ILE A 171 -26.87 -7.97 -18.14
CA ILE A 171 -26.60 -7.49 -16.78
C ILE A 171 -27.88 -6.97 -16.09
N HIS A 172 -28.04 -7.20 -14.79
CA HIS A 172 -28.61 -6.20 -13.85
C HIS A 172 -28.23 -6.49 -12.38
N PRO A 173 -27.73 -5.51 -11.60
CA PRO A 173 -27.60 -5.62 -10.14
C PRO A 173 -28.82 -4.99 -9.43
N THR A 174 -29.27 -5.63 -8.36
CA THR A 174 -30.38 -5.17 -7.51
C THR A 174 -29.82 -4.35 -6.34
N LEU A 175 -30.15 -3.07 -6.27
CA LEU A 175 -29.94 -2.21 -5.09
C LEU A 175 -31.04 -2.50 -4.07
N LEU A 176 -30.66 -2.91 -2.86
CA LEU A 176 -31.57 -3.01 -1.72
C LEU A 176 -31.71 -1.65 -1.05
N HIS A 177 -32.94 -1.16 -1.07
CA HIS A 177 -33.48 -0.04 -0.32
C HIS A 177 -34.01 -0.59 1.01
N CYS A 178 -33.51 -0.08 2.14
CA CYS A 178 -34.09 -0.35 3.46
C CYS A 178 -34.42 0.98 4.13
N SER A 179 -35.70 1.14 4.43
CA SER A 179 -36.34 2.31 5.04
C SER A 179 -36.12 2.37 6.56
N ALA A 180 -36.25 3.59 7.08
CA ALA A 180 -35.97 4.05 8.44
C ALA A 180 -36.92 3.53 9.54
N ASP A 181 -36.49 3.65 10.81
CA ASP A 181 -37.27 4.40 11.83
C ASP A 181 -36.52 4.63 13.18
N ASN A 182 -36.66 5.87 13.68
CA ASN A 182 -36.51 6.38 15.06
C ASN A 182 -35.12 6.50 15.75
N THR A 183 -34.45 7.67 15.60
CA THR A 183 -33.69 8.41 16.66
C THR A 183 -33.33 9.86 16.25
N ASN A 184 -34.32 10.73 16.02
CA ASN A 184 -34.19 12.08 15.43
C ASN A 184 -33.39 13.18 16.19
N VAL A 185 -32.58 12.88 17.22
CA VAL A 185 -31.77 13.92 17.93
C VAL A 185 -30.27 13.60 17.98
N VAL A 186 -29.90 12.33 17.83
CA VAL A 186 -28.48 11.90 17.77
C VAL A 186 -27.95 11.97 16.33
N ASP A 187 -28.88 12.01 15.36
CA ASP A 187 -28.61 11.86 13.93
C ASP A 187 -28.05 13.12 13.27
N ASP A 188 -28.40 14.33 13.73
CA ASP A 188 -27.89 15.57 13.10
C ASP A 188 -26.38 15.73 13.28
N ASN A 189 -25.84 15.38 14.45
CA ASN A 189 -24.41 15.39 14.68
C ASN A 189 -23.69 14.29 13.89
N LEU A 190 -24.29 13.10 13.75
CA LEU A 190 -23.71 12.01 12.96
C LEU A 190 -23.80 12.28 11.45
N ARG A 191 -24.85 12.95 10.97
CA ARG A 191 -25.01 13.40 9.58
C ARG A 191 -23.93 14.40 9.20
N ILE A 192 -23.63 15.38 10.06
CA ILE A 192 -22.53 16.33 9.85
C ILE A 192 -21.19 15.60 9.74
N PHE A 193 -20.93 14.61 10.61
CA PHE A 193 -19.72 13.78 10.54
C PHE A 193 -19.67 12.90 9.29
N GLY A 194 -20.80 12.29 8.90
CA GLY A 194 -20.93 11.46 7.71
C GLY A 194 -20.74 12.25 6.41
N GLU A 195 -21.26 13.47 6.36
CA GLU A 195 -21.12 14.37 5.22
C GLU A 195 -19.67 14.87 5.08
N ALA A 196 -19.00 15.19 6.19
CA ALA A 196 -17.59 15.58 6.19
C ALA A 196 -16.64 14.45 5.72
N LEU A 197 -16.97 13.19 6.02
CA LEU A 197 -16.21 12.02 5.57
C LEU A 197 -16.51 11.64 4.11
N ALA A 198 -17.75 11.82 3.65
CA ALA A 198 -18.18 11.50 2.28
C ALA A 198 -17.53 12.41 1.21
N ILE A 199 -17.24 13.68 1.55
CA ILE A 199 -16.58 14.64 0.64
C ILE A 199 -15.14 14.20 0.25
N ASN A 200 -14.55 13.23 0.96
CA ASN A 200 -13.16 12.84 0.78
C ASN A 200 -12.93 11.64 -0.16
N ASN A 201 -13.99 11.03 -0.70
CA ASN A 201 -13.87 9.91 -1.63
C ASN A 201 -13.82 10.39 -3.10
N ASN A 202 -12.58 10.46 -3.58
CA ASN A 202 -12.13 10.10 -4.94
C ASN A 202 -12.19 11.08 -6.12
N VAL A 203 -12.56 12.36 -5.97
CA VAL A 203 -12.33 13.37 -7.05
C VAL A 203 -11.71 14.69 -6.58
N SER A 204 -12.08 15.20 -5.39
CA SER A 204 -11.67 16.56 -4.96
C SER A 204 -10.23 16.71 -4.45
N ARG A 205 -9.48 15.63 -4.20
CA ARG A 205 -8.12 15.74 -3.65
C ARG A 205 -7.12 16.32 -4.67
N ARG A 206 -7.33 16.10 -5.97
CA ARG A 206 -6.53 16.74 -7.04
C ARG A 206 -6.93 18.19 -7.32
N GLN A 207 -8.16 18.57 -6.99
CA GLN A 207 -8.70 19.91 -7.26
C GLN A 207 -8.32 20.89 -6.14
N ARG A 208 -8.41 20.46 -4.87
CA ARG A 208 -8.03 21.27 -3.69
C ARG A 208 -6.55 21.66 -3.66
N SER A 209 -5.63 20.84 -4.18
CA SER A 209 -4.22 21.21 -4.27
C SER A 209 -3.97 22.32 -5.28
N ASN A 210 -4.71 22.34 -6.39
CA ASN A 210 -4.60 23.39 -7.41
C ASN A 210 -5.23 24.71 -6.95
N GLU A 211 -6.31 24.64 -6.19
CA GLU A 211 -6.95 25.83 -5.60
C GLU A 211 -6.09 26.44 -4.49
N LEU A 212 -5.48 25.63 -3.61
CA LEU A 212 -4.51 26.10 -2.61
C LEU A 212 -3.28 26.72 -3.28
N ASN A 213 -2.69 26.07 -4.27
CA ASN A 213 -1.54 26.63 -5.01
C ASN A 213 -1.89 27.94 -5.72
N SER A 214 -3.09 28.05 -6.30
CA SER A 214 -3.56 29.29 -6.93
C SER A 214 -3.82 30.39 -5.90
N PHE A 215 -4.37 30.03 -4.73
CA PHE A 215 -4.56 30.96 -3.63
C PHE A 215 -3.22 31.50 -3.12
N PHE A 216 -2.25 30.63 -2.81
CA PHE A 216 -0.90 31.04 -2.40
C PHE A 216 -0.21 31.91 -3.46
N ALA A 217 -0.28 31.55 -4.75
CA ALA A 217 0.32 32.35 -5.81
C ALA A 217 -0.36 33.74 -5.95
N SER A 218 -1.69 33.78 -5.85
CA SER A 218 -2.46 35.03 -5.92
C SER A 218 -2.24 35.93 -4.70
N GLU A 219 -2.07 35.33 -3.51
CA GLU A 219 -1.81 36.06 -2.27
C GLU A 219 -0.37 36.58 -2.24
N TYR A 220 0.59 35.75 -2.67
CA TYR A 220 1.99 36.15 -2.83
C TYR A 220 2.13 37.33 -3.82
N ALA A 221 1.43 37.28 -4.96
CA ALA A 221 1.42 38.39 -5.92
C ALA A 221 0.81 39.68 -5.32
N ARG A 222 -0.28 39.58 -4.54
CA ARG A 222 -0.91 40.75 -3.91
C ARG A 222 -0.04 41.40 -2.84
N HIS A 223 0.71 40.60 -2.07
CA HIS A 223 1.52 41.09 -0.95
C HIS A 223 2.97 41.43 -1.31
N CYS A 224 3.55 40.85 -2.37
CA CYS A 224 4.95 41.09 -2.75
C CYS A 224 5.14 42.22 -3.79
N ILE A 225 4.09 42.69 -4.46
CA ILE A 225 4.20 43.71 -5.53
C ILE A 225 4.26 45.16 -4.98
N LYS A 226 4.11 45.38 -3.67
CA LYS A 226 4.22 46.71 -3.06
C LYS A 226 5.56 46.92 -2.35
N ARG A 227 6.65 46.99 -3.12
CA ARG A 227 7.76 47.97 -3.00
C ARG A 227 8.88 47.61 -3.99
N PRO A 228 9.29 48.52 -4.90
CA PRO A 228 10.53 48.36 -5.64
C PRO A 228 11.74 48.72 -4.76
N ALA A 229 12.83 47.97 -4.93
CA ALA A 229 14.21 48.26 -4.55
C ALA A 229 14.56 48.54 -3.07
N SER A 230 15.25 47.58 -2.44
CA SER A 230 16.45 47.84 -1.65
C SER A 230 17.20 46.53 -1.40
N SER A 231 18.41 46.47 -1.93
CA SER A 231 19.43 45.43 -1.70
C SER A 231 19.78 45.26 -0.22
N SER A 232 19.91 44.01 0.24
CA SER A 232 20.90 43.59 1.25
C SER A 232 21.07 42.06 1.24
N PRO A 233 22.30 41.51 1.23
CA PRO A 233 22.54 40.06 1.28
C PRO A 233 22.35 39.49 2.70
N PRO A 234 22.06 38.18 2.84
CA PRO A 234 21.86 37.55 4.15
C PRO A 234 23.21 37.38 4.86
N HIS A 235 23.22 37.76 6.14
CA HIS A 235 24.35 37.68 7.05
C HIS A 235 24.65 36.20 7.36
N ASP A 236 25.74 35.69 6.81
CA ASP A 236 26.27 34.35 7.12
C ASP A 236 26.86 34.38 8.54
N VAL A 237 26.39 33.49 9.41
CA VAL A 237 26.87 33.39 10.80
C VAL A 237 27.96 32.33 10.83
N ASN A 238 29.20 32.78 10.64
CA ASN A 238 30.39 31.94 10.68
C ASN A 238 30.59 31.38 12.11
N MET A 239 30.30 30.10 12.32
CA MET A 239 30.49 29.38 13.58
C MET A 239 31.89 28.76 13.60
N ASP A 240 32.92 29.58 13.76
CA ASP A 240 34.30 29.10 13.91
C ASP A 240 34.66 28.97 15.40
N SER A 241 35.00 27.75 15.83
CA SER A 241 35.43 27.41 17.19
C SER A 241 36.96 27.50 17.30
N PRO A 242 37.53 28.10 18.37
CA PRO A 242 38.98 28.26 18.49
C PRO A 242 39.68 26.97 18.93
N THR A 243 40.52 26.40 18.07
CA THR A 243 41.48 25.34 18.42
C THR A 243 42.79 25.91 19.01
N PRO A 244 43.40 25.25 20.01
CA PRO A 244 44.53 25.79 20.77
C PRO A 244 45.89 25.68 20.07
N LYS A 245 46.76 26.63 20.42
CA LYS A 245 48.13 26.85 19.92
C LYS A 245 49.05 25.67 20.20
N ARG A 246 49.77 25.20 19.16
CA ARG A 246 50.89 24.24 19.28
C ARG A 246 52.20 25.00 19.51
N ALA A 247 52.90 24.64 20.58
CA ALA A 247 54.22 25.15 20.95
C ALA A 247 55.28 24.78 19.90
N LYS A 248 56.22 25.70 19.64
CA LYS A 248 57.44 25.47 18.87
C LYS A 248 58.57 25.20 19.85
N HIS A 249 59.26 24.06 19.66
CA HIS A 249 60.57 23.80 20.23
C HIS A 249 61.61 24.69 19.54
N PHE A 250 62.51 25.25 20.34
CA PHE A 250 63.93 25.43 20.04
C PHE A 250 64.71 24.83 21.21
#